data_AF-A0A1V6BK36-F1
#
_entry.id   AF-A0A1V6BK36-F1
#
_cell.length_a   1.000
_cell.length_b   1.000
_cell.length_c   1.000
_cell.angle_alpha   90.00
_cell.angle_beta   90.00
_cell.angle_gamma   90.00
#
_symmetry.space_group_name_H-M   'P 1'
#
loop_
_entity.id
_entity.type
_entity.pdbx_description
1 polymer ?
#
loop_
_entity_poly.entity_id
_entity_poly.type
_entity_poly.pdbx_seq_one_letter_code
_entity_poly.pdbx_strand_id
1 'polypeptide(L)' 'MKEKKPFVLRLDAEKMKALEKWAADEFRSTNGQIEYLIDQALRKSGRWKSGQGKEPEKEEATDEPPIG' A
#
# COMPACT_ATOMS: atom_id res chain seq x y z
N MET A 1 -1.01 14.57 -17.64
CA MET A 1 -1.30 14.29 -16.21
C MET A 1 -2.27 13.13 -16.18
N LYS A 2 -2.04 12.08 -15.38
CA LYS A 2 -3.04 11.00 -15.20
C LYS A 2 -4.34 11.64 -14.70
N GLU A 3 -5.46 11.37 -15.37
CA GLU A 3 -6.76 11.84 -14.90
C GLU A 3 -7.04 11.28 -13.51
N LYS A 4 -7.24 12.16 -12.52
CA LYS A 4 -7.69 11.79 -11.18
C LYS A 4 -9.21 11.88 -11.17
N LYS A 5 -9.89 10.76 -10.94
CA LYS A 5 -11.35 10.73 -10.79
C LYS A 5 -11.71 11.02 -9.33
N PRO A 6 -12.36 12.16 -9.02
CA PRO A 6 -12.81 12.44 -7.65
C PRO A 6 -13.87 11.43 -7.23
N PHE A 7 -13.83 10.98 -5.99
CA PHE A 7 -14.82 10.08 -5.40
C PHE A 7 -15.08 10.48 -3.94
N VAL A 8 -16.30 10.22 -3.46
CA VAL A 8 -16.66 10.46 -2.06
C VAL A 8 -16.33 9.23 -1.24
N LEU A 9 -15.45 9.39 -0.25
CA LEU A 9 -15.09 8.34 0.69
C LEU A 9 -15.92 8.49 1.97
N ARG A 10 -16.54 7.39 2.43
CA ARG A 10 -17.25 7.37 3.71
C ARG A 10 -16.34 6.78 4.78
N LEU A 11 -15.98 7.59 5.77
CA LEU A 11 -15.20 7.19 6.93
C LEU A 11 -15.89 7.71 8.20
N ASP A 12 -15.77 6.98 9.29
CA ASP A 12 -16.11 7.51 10.60
C ASP A 12 -15.09 8.58 11.03
N ALA A 13 -15.52 9.44 11.97
CA ALA A 13 -14.73 10.59 12.39
C ALA A 13 -13.42 10.20 13.10
N GLU A 14 -13.39 9.04 13.77
CA GLU A 14 -12.19 8.59 14.48
C GLU A 14 -11.11 8.15 13.51
N LYS A 15 -11.46 7.37 12.49
CA LYS A 15 -10.54 7.00 11.41
C LYS A 15 -10.03 8.22 10.65
N MET A 16 -10.89 9.22 10.42
CA MET A 16 -10.47 10.45 9.74
C MET A 16 -9.41 11.21 10.55
N LYS A 17 -9.63 11.38 11.86
CA LYS A 17 -8.65 12.04 12.74
C LYS A 17 -7.32 11.28 12.81
N ALA A 18 -7.37 9.95 12.90
CA ALA A 18 -6.16 9.12 12.92
C ALA A 18 -5.37 9.28 11.62
N LEU A 19 -6.06 9.34 10.47
CA LEU A 19 -5.43 9.51 9.17
C LEU A 19 -4.84 10.91 8.98
N GLU A 20 -5.52 11.96 9.43
CA GLU A 20 -5.00 13.34 9.43
C GLU A 20 -3.74 13.47 10.28
N LYS A 21 -3.75 12.88 11.48
CA LYS A 21 -2.58 12.86 12.36
C LYS A 21 -1.41 12.15 11.69
N TRP A 22 -1.64 10.97 11.11
CA TRP A 22 -0.58 10.24 10.42
C TRP A 22 -0.02 11.02 9.23
N ALA A 23 -0.88 11.65 8.43
CA ALA A 23 -0.45 12.51 7.34
C ALA A 23 0.42 13.68 7.85
N ALA A 24 0.01 14.33 8.93
CA ALA A 24 0.76 15.42 9.56
C ALA A 24 2.13 14.96 10.10
N ASP A 25 2.17 13.81 10.77
CA ASP A 25 3.39 13.21 11.33
C ASP A 25 4.43 12.90 10.21
N GLU A 26 3.96 12.63 8.98
CA GLU A 26 4.80 12.36 7.80
C GLU A 26 4.95 13.58 6.86
N PHE A 27 4.53 14.77 7.29
CA PHE A 27 4.53 16.01 6.50
C PHE A 27 3.84 15.90 5.13
N ARG A 28 2.74 15.13 5.08
CA ARG A 28 1.91 14.94 3.88
C ARG A 28 0.54 15.59 4.05
N SER A 29 -0.12 15.85 2.91
CA SER A 29 -1.55 16.11 2.92
C SER A 29 -2.33 14.82 3.17
N THR A 30 -3.52 14.93 3.74
CA THR A 30 -4.43 13.81 3.95
C THR A 30 -4.72 13.04 2.66
N ASN A 31 -4.94 13.75 1.54
CA ASN A 31 -5.14 13.13 0.23
C ASN A 31 -3.88 12.38 -0.25
N GLY A 32 -2.69 12.95 -0.03
CA GLY A 32 -1.43 12.27 -0.34
C GLY A 32 -1.24 10.99 0.49
N GLN A 33 -1.65 11.01 1.76
CA GLN A 33 -1.63 9.82 2.61
C GLN A 33 -2.59 8.75 2.12
N ILE A 34 -3.82 9.12 1.73
CA ILE A 34 -4.79 8.19 1.14
C ILE A 34 -4.25 7.55 -0.14
N GLU A 35 -3.69 8.35 -1.05
CA GLU A 35 -3.10 7.85 -2.31
C GLU A 35 -1.97 6.86 -2.03
N TYR A 36 -1.07 7.18 -1.09
CA TYR A 36 0.03 6.30 -0.69
C TYR A 36 -0.49 4.96 -0.13
N LEU A 37 -1.47 5.00 0.78
CA LEU A 37 -2.02 3.78 1.38
C LEU A 37 -2.71 2.89 0.37
N ILE A 38 -3.45 3.47 -0.57
CA ILE A 38 -4.11 2.73 -1.64
C ILE A 38 -3.06 2.07 -2.55
N ASP A 39 -2.01 2.79 -2.97
CA ASP A 39 -0.94 2.22 -3.80
C ASP A 39 -0.24 1.06 -3.09
N GLN A 40 0.13 1.24 -1.82
CA GLN A 40 0.74 0.20 -1.00
C GLN A 40 -0.18 -1.03 -0.86
N ALA A 41 -1.46 -0.83 -0.58
CA ALA A 41 -2.43 -1.92 -0.44
C ALA A 41 -2.64 -2.67 -1.75
N LEU A 42 -2.71 -1.97 -2.88
CA LEU A 42 -2.85 -2.59 -4.21
C LEU A 42 -1.60 -3.39 -4.58
N ARG A 43 -0.40 -2.87 -4.30
CA ARG A 43 0.86 -3.58 -4.50
C ARG A 43 0.96 -4.83 -3.63
N LYS A 44 0.73 -4.70 -2.33
CA LYS A 44 0.78 -5.81 -1.36
C LYS A 44 -0.24 -6.91 -1.68
N SER A 45 -1.39 -6.54 -2.22
CA SER A 45 -2.42 -7.51 -2.64
C SER A 45 -2.17 -8.13 -4.03
N GLY A 46 -1.10 -7.73 -4.74
CA GLY A 46 -0.85 -8.16 -6.12
C GLY A 46 -1.87 -7.63 -7.14
N ARG A 47 -2.71 -6.67 -6.73
CA ARG A 47 -3.78 -6.09 -7.56
C ARG A 47 -3.30 -4.86 -8.34
N TRP A 48 -2.12 -4.34 -8.00
CA TRP A 48 -1.46 -3.30 -8.78
C TRP A 48 -0.69 -3.92 -9.93
N LYS A 49 -1.28 -3.87 -11.13
CA LYS A 49 -0.58 -4.24 -12.37
C LYS A 49 0.29 -3.07 -12.82
N SER A 50 1.42 -2.83 -12.15
CA SER A 50 2.51 -2.11 -12.81
C SER A 50 3.08 -3.06 -13.86
N GLY A 51 3.00 -2.70 -15.13
CA GLY A 51 3.53 -3.51 -16.23
C GLY A 51 4.95 -3.99 -15.93
N GLN A 52 5.19 -5.26 -16.27
CA GLN A 52 6.42 -6.05 -16.09
C GLN A 52 6.52 -6.78 -14.74
N GLY A 53 6.34 -8.10 -14.82
CA GLY A 53 6.29 -8.99 -13.67
C GLY A 53 7.60 -9.08 -12.92
N LYS A 54 7.47 -9.29 -11.61
CA LYS A 54 8.20 -10.34 -10.90
C LYS A 54 7.21 -10.90 -9.88
N GLU A 55 6.98 -12.21 -9.97
CA GLU A 55 6.29 -12.98 -8.93
C GLU A 55 6.96 -12.73 -7.57
N PRO A 56 6.21 -12.80 -6.45
CA PRO A 56 6.83 -12.81 -5.15
C PRO A 56 7.66 -14.11 -5.06
N GLU A 57 8.98 -13.98 -5.01
CA GLU A 57 9.84 -15.03 -4.48
C GLU A 57 9.30 -15.37 -3.10
N LYS A 58 8.66 -16.54 -3.00
CA LYS A 58 8.56 -17.24 -1.72
C LYS A 58 10.00 -17.53 -1.32
N GLU A 59 10.48 -16.85 -0.28
CA GLU A 59 11.63 -17.32 0.49
C GLU A 59 11.21 -18.65 1.13
N GLU A 60 11.42 -19.75 0.40
CA GLU A 60 11.47 -21.10 0.97
C GLU A 60 12.76 -21.17 1.80
N ALA A 61 12.62 -21.00 3.11
CA ALA A 61 13.63 -21.41 4.06
C ALA A 61 13.81 -22.93 3.94
N THR A 62 14.80 -23.35 3.17
CA THR A 62 15.39 -24.69 3.27
C THR A 62 16.89 -24.51 3.38
N ASP A 63 17.37 -24.42 4.62
CA ASP A 63 18.78 -24.64 4.94
C ASP A 63 18.88 -25.87 5.85
N GLU A 64 18.46 -27.02 5.32
CA GLU A 64 18.95 -28.31 5.83
C GLU A 64 19.68 -29.02 4.70
N PRO A 65 21.01 -29.12 4.74
CA PRO A 65 21.73 -29.93 3.78
C PRO A 65 21.49 -31.42 4.06
N PRO A 66 21.26 -32.26 3.03
CA PRO A 66 21.24 -33.70 3.23
C PRO A 66 22.68 -34.16 3.51
N ILE A 67 22.92 -34.73 4.68
CA ILE A 67 24.19 -35.40 4.99
C ILE A 67 23.95 -36.91 4.92
N GLY A 68 24.55 -37.53 3.91
CA GLY A 68 25.12 -38.89 3.92
C GLY A 68 24.20 -40.07 4.22
#